data_AF-A0A8J7GRU7-F1
#
_entry.id   AF-A0A8J7GRU7-F1
#
_cell.length_a   1.000
_cell.length_b   1.000
_cell.length_c   1.000
_cell.angle_alpha   90.00
_cell.angle_beta   90.00
_cell.angle_gamma   90.00
#
_symmetry.space_group_name_H-M   'P 1'
#
loop_
_entity.id
_entity.type
_entity.pdbx_description
1 polymer ?
#
loop_
_entity_poly.entity_id
_entity_poly.type
_entity_poly.pdbx_seq_one_letter_code
_entity_poly.pdbx_strand_id
1 'polypeptide(L)'
;MPIQQLPLMKGTGKNFRDADYVDLLPVNMLATPKQVLNSNGYLRSFPGIDKRSDVAGVSRGAMFNTAQNAVYRVCGGSLYRGASVVGSVSGSGRVPMAHSRHSQAMIVGG
;
A
#
# COMPACT_ATOMS: atom_id res chain seq x y z
N MET A 1 11.15 -30.51 29.28
CA MET A 1 11.28 -29.67 28.06
C MET A 1 12.16 -28.47 28.40
N PRO A 2 13.17 -28.12 27.60
CA PRO A 2 13.92 -26.88 27.81
C PRO A 2 12.97 -25.70 27.58
N ILE A 3 12.90 -24.78 28.54
CA ILE A 3 12.15 -23.53 28.39
C ILE A 3 12.98 -22.62 27.48
N GLN A 4 12.59 -22.50 26.22
CA GLN A 4 13.26 -21.64 25.25
C GLN A 4 12.64 -20.24 25.30
N GLN A 5 13.37 -19.28 25.89
CA GLN A 5 12.93 -17.90 26.00
C GLN A 5 13.19 -17.19 24.66
N LEU A 6 12.13 -16.89 23.91
CA LEU A 6 12.23 -16.10 22.67
C LEU A 6 12.36 -14.62 23.06
N PRO A 7 13.49 -13.94 22.75
CA PRO A 7 13.60 -12.51 23.00
C PRO A 7 12.67 -11.78 22.02
N LEU A 8 11.47 -11.41 22.50
CA LEU A 8 10.58 -10.52 21.79
C LEU A 8 11.25 -9.14 21.75
N MET A 9 11.58 -8.65 20.55
CA MET A 9 12.07 -7.29 20.38
C MET A 9 11.00 -6.32 20.89
N LYS A 10 11.28 -5.69 22.04
CA LYS A 10 10.43 -4.64 22.63
C LYS A 10 10.64 -3.38 21.80
N GLY A 11 9.71 -3.09 20.89
CA GLY A 11 9.72 -1.83 20.15
C GLY A 11 9.26 -0.72 21.08
N THR A 12 10.11 0.28 21.35
CA THR A 12 9.68 1.53 21.97
C THR A 12 8.99 2.38 20.90
N GLY A 13 7.70 2.65 21.09
CA GLY A 13 6.92 3.49 20.18
C GLY A 13 6.23 4.62 20.91
N LYS A 14 5.86 5.67 20.19
CA LYS A 14 5.09 6.80 20.73
C LYS A 14 3.65 6.69 20.27
N ASN A 15 2.70 6.64 21.20
CA ASN A 15 1.28 6.65 20.90
C ASN A 15 0.93 7.98 20.18
N PHE A 16 0.26 7.91 19.04
CA PHE A 16 -0.04 9.08 18.21
C PHE A 16 -1.08 10.03 18.84
N ARG A 17 -1.92 9.52 19.75
CA ARG A 17 -2.96 10.30 20.42
C ARG A 17 -2.41 11.09 21.60
N ASP A 18 -1.61 10.40 22.41
CA ASP A 18 -1.30 10.85 23.76
C ASP A 18 0.19 11.11 23.97
N ALA A 19 1.02 10.88 22.93
CA ALA A 19 2.46 11.07 22.96
C ALA A 19 3.24 10.22 23.99
N ASP A 20 2.58 9.26 24.64
CA ASP A 20 3.20 8.35 25.60
C ASP A 20 4.04 7.26 24.94
N TYR A 21 5.13 6.88 25.61
CA TYR A 21 5.94 5.73 25.22
C TYR A 21 5.21 4.44 25.57
N VAL A 22 4.88 3.65 24.55
CA VAL A 22 4.19 2.37 24.66
C VAL A 22 5.04 1.24 24.10
N ASP A 23 4.88 0.06 24.69
CA ASP A 23 5.44 -1.17 24.15
C ASP A 23 4.64 -1.56 22.91
N LEU A 24 5.22 -1.36 21.72
CA LEU A 24 4.62 -1.81 20.48
C LEU A 24 5.13 -3.21 20.15
N LEU A 25 4.19 -4.12 19.89
CA LEU A 25 4.52 -5.34 19.16
C LEU A 25 5.06 -4.95 17.78
N PRO A 26 6.15 -5.57 17.30
CA PRO A 26 6.64 -5.32 15.96
C PRO A 26 5.61 -5.76 14.92
N VAL A 27 4.84 -4.82 14.40
CA VAL A 27 3.91 -5.06 13.29
C VAL A 27 4.67 -4.92 11.97
N ASN A 28 4.51 -5.91 11.07
CA ASN A 28 5.09 -5.94 9.71
C ASN A 28 6.63 -5.87 9.63
N MET A 29 7.33 -6.80 10.29
CA MET A 29 8.79 -6.94 10.14
C MET A 29 9.14 -7.97 9.07
N LEU A 30 9.98 -7.58 8.11
CA LEU A 30 10.55 -8.48 7.11
C LEU A 30 11.97 -8.87 7.53
N ALA A 31 12.27 -10.17 7.59
CA ALA A 31 13.63 -10.66 7.75
C ALA A 31 14.44 -10.32 6.49
N THR A 32 15.40 -9.40 6.61
CA THR A 32 16.28 -9.01 5.53
C THR A 32 17.63 -9.70 5.71
N PRO A 33 18.01 -10.66 4.83
CA PRO A 33 19.31 -11.29 4.92
C PRO A 33 20.39 -10.26 4.57
N LYS A 34 21.26 -9.97 5.54
CA LYS A 34 22.43 -9.10 5.38
C LYS A 34 23.40 -9.43 6.50
N GLN A 35 24.65 -9.72 6.15
CA GLN A 35 25.72 -9.85 7.13
C GLN A 35 25.89 -8.51 7.86
N VAL A 36 25.64 -8.52 9.17
CA VAL A 36 25.90 -7.44 10.12
C VAL A 36 26.82 -7.99 11.20
N LEU A 37 27.61 -7.14 11.85
CA LEU A 37 28.51 -7.58 12.92
C LEU A 37 27.71 -8.38 13.98
N ASN A 38 28.08 -9.64 14.18
CA ASN A 38 27.42 -10.61 15.08
C ASN A 38 25.97 -11.00 14.72
N SER A 39 25.51 -10.83 13.48
CA SER A 39 24.18 -11.30 13.04
C SER A 39 24.12 -11.67 11.55
N ASN A 40 23.31 -12.69 11.23
CA ASN A 40 23.06 -13.12 9.85
C ASN A 40 21.98 -12.28 9.12
N GLY A 41 21.43 -11.27 9.78
CA GLY A 41 20.38 -10.43 9.22
C GLY A 41 19.87 -9.37 10.19
N TYR A 42 18.90 -8.58 9.73
CA TYR A 42 18.15 -7.66 10.57
C TYR A 42 16.67 -7.67 10.16
N LEU A 43 15.81 -7.30 11.11
CA LEU A 43 14.39 -7.12 10.86
C LEU A 43 14.16 -5.68 10.41
N ARG A 44 13.60 -5.52 9.21
CA ARG A 44 13.25 -4.21 8.67
C ARG A 44 11.79 -3.92 8.98
N SER A 45 11.54 -2.87 9.75
CA SER A 45 10.20 -2.34 9.96
C SER A 45 9.71 -1.71 8.66
N PHE A 46 8.57 -2.19 8.14
CA PHE A 46 7.81 -1.46 7.14
C PHE A 46 6.74 -0.65 7.86
N PRO A 47 6.58 0.66 7.55
CA PRO A 47 5.42 1.39 8.04
C PRO A 47 4.17 0.62 7.61
N GLY A 48 3.26 0.39 8.56
CA GLY A 48 2.02 -0.34 8.28
C GLY A 48 1.28 0.30 7.11
N ILE A 49 0.76 -0.52 6.22
CA ILE A 49 -0.14 -0.06 5.17
C ILE A 49 -1.57 -0.14 5.71
N ASP A 50 -2.21 1.02 5.88
CA ASP A 50 -3.64 1.07 6.20
C ASP A 50 -4.47 0.87 4.95
N LYS A 51 -5.50 0.03 5.05
CA LYS A 51 -6.48 -0.15 3.99
C LYS A 51 -7.30 1.12 3.85
N ARG A 52 -7.14 1.82 2.72
CA ARG A 52 -7.86 3.06 2.46
C ARG A 52 -9.31 2.85 2.00
N SER A 53 -9.56 1.82 1.18
CA SER A 53 -10.89 1.55 0.62
C SER A 53 -10.99 0.14 0.04
N ASP A 54 -12.20 -0.41 0.04
CA ASP A 54 -12.57 -1.56 -0.77
C ASP A 54 -12.81 -1.16 -2.23
N VAL A 55 -12.35 -1.98 -3.17
CA VAL A 55 -12.49 -1.74 -4.60
C VAL A 55 -12.94 -3.00 -5.32
N ALA A 56 -13.58 -2.82 -6.48
CA ALA A 56 -14.25 -3.87 -7.26
C ALA A 56 -13.32 -4.94 -7.89
N GLY A 57 -12.04 -5.02 -7.51
CA GLY A 57 -11.14 -6.08 -7.96
C GLY A 57 -9.70 -5.63 -8.16
N VAL A 58 -8.97 -6.41 -8.98
CA VAL A 58 -7.54 -6.23 -9.24
C VAL A 58 -7.26 -4.89 -9.91
N SER A 59 -6.19 -4.21 -9.48
CA SER A 59 -5.72 -2.97 -10.10
C SER A 59 -5.21 -3.23 -11.51
N ARG A 60 -5.80 -2.56 -12.51
CA ARG A 60 -5.47 -2.71 -13.95
C ARG A 60 -4.71 -1.52 -14.52
N GLY A 61 -4.68 -0.39 -13.82
CA GLY A 61 -3.93 0.80 -14.21
C GLY A 61 -4.18 1.95 -13.25
N ALA A 62 -3.18 2.81 -13.05
CA ALA A 62 -3.30 4.04 -12.28
C ALA A 62 -2.58 5.19 -12.99
N MET A 63 -3.19 6.38 -12.99
CA MET A 63 -2.58 7.61 -13.49
C MET A 63 -2.96 8.77 -12.57
N PHE A 64 -1.97 9.57 -12.18
CA PHE A 64 -2.24 10.83 -11.51
C PHE A 64 -2.46 11.92 -12.55
N ASN A 65 -3.67 12.50 -12.58
CA ASN A 65 -3.96 13.66 -13.40
C ASN A 65 -3.51 14.91 -12.63
N THR A 66 -2.41 15.49 -13.09
CA THR A 66 -1.80 16.67 -12.44
C THR A 66 -2.65 17.93 -12.57
N ALA A 67 -3.39 18.07 -13.67
CA ALA A 67 -4.26 19.23 -13.91
C ALA A 67 -5.52 19.22 -13.04
N GLN A 68 -6.07 18.03 -12.76
CA GLN A 68 -7.26 17.85 -11.92
C GLN A 68 -6.91 17.49 -10.47
N ASN A 69 -5.63 17.42 -10.15
CA ASN A 69 -5.06 17.02 -8.85
C ASN A 69 -5.73 15.76 -8.28
N ALA A 70 -5.93 14.74 -9.12
CA ALA A 70 -6.67 13.54 -8.75
C ALA A 70 -6.04 12.27 -9.33
N VAL A 71 -6.05 11.19 -8.55
CA VAL A 71 -5.64 9.86 -9.03
C VAL A 71 -6.82 9.21 -9.72
N TYR A 72 -6.64 8.85 -10.99
CA TYR A 72 -7.53 7.95 -11.70
C TYR A 72 -6.97 6.53 -11.61
N ARG A 73 -7.82 5.57 -11.27
CA ARG A 73 -7.43 4.16 -11.14
C ARG A 73 -8.52 3.25 -11.67
N VAL A 74 -8.12 2.23 -12.43
CA VAL A 74 -9.01 1.13 -12.81
C VAL A 74 -8.77 -0.04 -11.86
N CYS A 75 -9.81 -0.46 -11.16
CA CYS A 75 -9.81 -1.68 -10.35
C CYS A 75 -10.98 -2.57 -10.78
N GLY A 76 -10.68 -3.80 -11.19
CA GLY A 76 -11.68 -4.71 -11.77
C GLY A 76 -12.35 -4.10 -13.00
N GLY A 77 -13.68 -3.99 -12.94
CA GLY A 77 -14.51 -3.37 -13.99
C GLY A 77 -14.86 -1.90 -13.76
N SER A 78 -14.24 -1.22 -12.79
CA SER A 78 -14.63 0.14 -12.37
C SER A 78 -13.49 1.14 -12.47
N LEU A 79 -13.83 2.36 -12.91
CA LEU A 79 -12.95 3.53 -12.92
C LEU A 79 -13.21 4.36 -11.66
N TYR A 80 -12.14 4.65 -10.93
CA TYR A 80 -12.13 5.46 -9.72
C TYR A 80 -11.43 6.79 -9.99
N ARG A 81 -11.98 7.89 -9.45
CA ARG A 81 -11.30 9.16 -9.22
C ARG A 81 -11.15 9.33 -7.71
N GLY A 82 -9.95 9.09 -7.19
CA GLY A 82 -9.75 8.94 -5.74
C GLY A 82 -10.51 7.73 -5.20
N ALA A 83 -11.46 7.96 -4.29
CA ALA A 83 -12.32 6.92 -3.72
C ALA A 83 -13.67 6.76 -4.46
N SER A 84 -14.02 7.71 -5.33
CA SER A 84 -15.32 7.72 -6.01
C SER A 84 -15.27 6.94 -7.31
N VAL A 85 -16.26 6.09 -7.55
CA VAL A 85 -16.46 5.45 -8.85
C VAL A 85 -17.04 6.47 -9.82
N VAL A 86 -16.39 6.65 -10.97
CA VAL A 86 -16.79 7.62 -12.01
C VAL A 86 -17.10 6.96 -13.35
N GLY A 87 -17.00 5.64 -13.45
CA GLY A 87 -17.36 4.91 -14.66
C GLY A 87 -17.08 3.41 -14.57
N SER A 88 -17.45 2.68 -15.64
CA SER A 88 -17.16 1.27 -15.84
C SER A 88 -16.13 1.07 -16.95
N VAL A 89 -15.35 -0.02 -16.85
CA VAL A 89 -14.20 -0.31 -17.70
C VAL A 89 -14.25 -1.78 -18.09
N SER A 90 -14.45 -2.06 -19.38
CA SER A 90 -14.53 -3.42 -19.90
C SER A 90 -13.15 -4.10 -20.02
N GLY A 91 -13.19 -5.43 -20.23
CA GLY A 91 -12.00 -6.28 -20.35
C GLY A 91 -11.35 -6.62 -19.00
N SER A 92 -10.22 -7.34 -19.06
CA SER A 92 -9.44 -7.77 -17.88
C SER A 92 -7.96 -7.36 -17.97
N GLY A 93 -7.49 -6.93 -19.14
CA GLY A 93 -6.10 -6.54 -19.38
C GLY A 93 -5.69 -5.22 -18.71
N ARG A 94 -4.39 -4.90 -18.79
CA ARG A 94 -3.83 -3.61 -18.34
C ARG A 94 -4.49 -2.47 -19.12
N VAL A 95 -4.72 -1.34 -18.44
CA VAL A 95 -5.37 -0.16 -19.03
C VAL A 95 -4.34 0.98 -19.14
N PRO A 96 -3.82 1.26 -20.35
CA PRO A 96 -3.05 2.46 -20.63
C PRO A 96 -3.92 3.71 -20.45
N MET A 97 -3.33 4.78 -19.91
CA MET A 97 -4.03 6.02 -19.59
C MET A 97 -3.19 7.24 -19.95
N ALA A 98 -3.87 8.29 -20.40
CA ALA A 98 -3.30 9.61 -20.69
C ALA A 98 -4.28 10.69 -20.22
N HIS A 99 -3.80 11.89 -19.91
CA HIS A 99 -4.69 13.00 -19.54
C HIS A 99 -4.33 14.30 -20.22
N SER A 100 -5.35 15.14 -20.40
CA SER A 100 -5.22 16.55 -20.74
C SER A 100 -5.57 17.41 -19.53
N ARG A 101 -5.62 18.73 -19.70
CA ARG A 101 -6.03 19.66 -18.65
C ARG A 101 -7.46 19.40 -18.14
N HIS A 102 -8.36 18.94 -19.00
CA HIS A 102 -9.79 18.82 -18.69
C HIS A 102 -10.33 17.39 -18.77
N SER A 103 -9.56 16.45 -19.32
CA SER A 103 -10.03 15.10 -19.59
C SER A 103 -9.02 14.04 -19.19
N GLN A 104 -9.54 12.86 -18.86
CA GLN A 104 -8.79 11.63 -18.66
C GLN A 104 -9.18 10.67 -19.80
N ALA A 105 -8.20 10.18 -20.53
CA ALA A 105 -8.35 9.16 -21.56
C ALA A 105 -7.79 7.82 -21.08
N MET A 106 -8.40 6.74 -21.54
CA MET A 106 -7.97 5.37 -21.28
C MET A 106 -8.35 4.44 -22.43
N ILE A 107 -7.55 3.39 -22.60
CA ILE A 107 -7.82 2.33 -23.57
C ILE A 107 -8.49 1.16 -22.85
N VAL A 108 -9.64 0.73 -23.38
CA VAL A 108 -10.47 -0.34 -22.83
C VAL A 108 -10.56 -1.50 -23.80
N GLY A 109 -10.76 -2.71 -23.28
CA GLY A 109 -10.96 -3.92 -24.10
C GLY A 109 -9.69 -4.77 -24.33
N GLY A 110 -8.51 -4.22 -24.10
CA GLY A 110 -7.24 -4.88 -24.42
C GLY A 110 -6.76 -4.49 -25.81
#